data_AF-A0A4Q3EXJ5-F1
#
_entry.id   AF-A0A4Q3EXJ5-F1
#
_cell.length_a   1.000
_cell.length_b   1.000
_cell.length_c   1.000
_cell.angle_alpha   90.00
_cell.angle_beta   90.00
_cell.angle_gamma   90.00
#
_symmetry.space_group_name_H-M   'P 1'
#
loop_
_entity.id
_entity.type
_entity.pdbx_description
1 polymer ?
#
loop_
_entity_poly.entity_id
_entity_poly.type
_entity_poly.pdbx_seq_one_letter_code
_entity_poly.pdbx_strand_id
1 'polypeptide(L)'
;MIKPLLFVSSLLLASTCFAQPAGIWQGNPVDSTLYSFETYDSLYSNITHDDIDTNGATLWDIGITSKNYFASGGGNNYAIMTDTTDTYPTNANDWFTLKLNRDVNRGAIVSFRHKYQTTSQRDGGMVEYSYDHGANWTNLLDSCNDNVSGAAFMGIYNDNFYTTSDTILNGGWGFSGNSGGWMNSAFQLPVGPIPLRTNVPMSCLPTDTVYIRFRFVSDDTLETLDGWMIDDIRIDHDNYWSAVKDVANAGSLKVYPSPSYDGVINFPAIEKQDAYTLTITNITGSIVMTSPYKPTVDLSAQPKGMYFYKATNGTIQYNGRLVLE
;
A
#
# COMPACT_ATOMS: atom_id res chain seq x y z
N MET A 1 -58.06 10.64 5.94
CA MET A 1 -57.45 11.56 4.96
C MET A 1 -55.95 11.52 5.22
N ILE A 2 -55.22 10.85 4.33
CA ILE A 2 -53.88 10.30 4.53
C ILE A 2 -52.85 11.33 4.03
N LYS A 3 -51.86 11.68 4.87
CA LYS A 3 -50.66 12.44 4.46
C LYS A 3 -49.67 11.46 3.79
N PRO A 4 -49.11 11.74 2.60
CA PRO A 4 -48.11 10.88 2.03
C PRO A 4 -46.70 11.18 2.58
N LEU A 5 -45.95 10.09 2.66
CA LEU A 5 -44.56 9.89 3.05
C LEU A 5 -43.58 10.95 2.53
N LEU A 6 -42.69 11.40 3.43
CA LEU A 6 -41.38 11.97 3.11
C LEU A 6 -40.40 11.45 4.17
N PHE A 7 -40.06 10.17 4.08
CA PHE A 7 -39.05 9.53 4.93
C PHE A 7 -38.45 8.30 4.25
N VAL A 8 -37.96 8.45 3.01
CA VAL A 8 -37.11 7.43 2.38
C VAL A 8 -36.11 8.13 1.45
N SER A 9 -34.97 8.57 1.99
CA SER A 9 -33.75 8.76 1.18
C SER A 9 -32.44 8.82 1.98
N SER A 10 -32.45 8.51 3.28
CA SER A 10 -31.22 8.40 4.09
C SER A 10 -30.80 6.95 4.39
N LEU A 11 -31.41 5.98 3.73
CA LEU A 11 -31.12 4.55 3.95
C LEU A 11 -30.66 3.86 2.65
N LEU A 12 -29.55 4.35 2.07
CA LEU A 12 -28.82 3.65 1.00
C LEU A 12 -27.37 4.16 0.91
N LEU A 13 -26.66 4.10 2.03
CA LEU A 13 -25.18 4.04 2.10
C LEU A 13 -24.70 3.22 3.31
N ALA A 14 -25.59 2.39 3.87
CA ALA A 14 -25.20 1.25 4.70
C ALA A 14 -25.16 -0.01 3.81
N SER A 15 -24.41 0.06 2.70
CA SER A 15 -24.06 -1.14 1.95
C SER A 15 -23.03 -1.89 2.78
N THR A 16 -23.50 -2.87 3.55
CA THR A 16 -22.77 -4.11 3.86
C THR A 16 -21.27 -3.95 4.07
N CYS A 17 -20.86 -3.15 5.06
CA CYS A 17 -19.59 -3.43 5.70
C CYS A 17 -19.89 -4.59 6.65
N PHE A 18 -19.90 -5.81 6.09
CA PHE A 18 -19.68 -6.98 6.91
C PHE A 18 -18.40 -6.69 7.70
N ALA A 19 -18.45 -6.88 9.01
CA ALA A 19 -17.25 -7.05 9.81
C ALA A 19 -16.54 -8.29 9.26
N GLN A 20 -15.77 -8.11 8.19
CA GLN A 20 -14.74 -9.07 7.86
C GLN A 20 -13.75 -9.05 9.03
N PRO A 21 -13.21 -10.20 9.44
CA PRO A 21 -12.04 -10.17 10.32
C PRO A 21 -11.02 -9.21 9.71
N ALA A 22 -10.35 -8.42 10.54
CA ALA A 22 -9.37 -7.42 10.09
C ALA A 22 -8.24 -8.14 9.34
N GLY A 23 -8.40 -8.25 8.02
CA GLY A 23 -7.47 -8.92 7.12
C GLY A 23 -6.79 -7.89 6.23
N ILE A 24 -5.66 -8.29 5.66
CA ILE A 24 -4.96 -7.48 4.67
C ILE A 24 -5.92 -7.18 3.52
N TRP A 25 -6.02 -5.89 3.18
CA TRP A 25 -6.77 -5.47 2.02
C TRP A 25 -5.90 -5.77 0.80
N GLN A 26 -6.40 -6.61 -0.11
CA GLN A 26 -5.74 -6.86 -1.39
C GLN A 26 -6.44 -6.01 -2.45
N GLY A 27 -5.79 -4.96 -2.90
CA GLY A 27 -6.15 -4.19 -4.09
C GLY A 27 -5.37 -4.68 -5.31
N ASN A 28 -5.14 -3.78 -6.27
CA ASN A 28 -4.42 -4.12 -7.50
C ASN A 28 -3.00 -3.58 -7.37
N PRO A 29 -2.01 -4.44 -7.07
CA PRO A 29 -0.64 -3.97 -6.91
C PRO A 29 -0.18 -3.32 -8.21
N VAL A 30 0.26 -2.07 -8.11
CA VAL A 30 0.78 -1.31 -9.26
C VAL A 30 2.26 -1.57 -9.48
N ASP A 31 2.97 -1.99 -8.43
CA ASP A 31 4.36 -2.41 -8.45
C ASP A 31 4.63 -3.37 -7.29
N SER A 32 5.61 -4.27 -7.45
CA SER A 32 6.01 -5.24 -6.45
C SER A 32 7.51 -5.45 -6.46
N THR A 33 8.13 -5.42 -5.29
CA THR A 33 9.54 -5.79 -5.10
C THR A 33 9.61 -7.15 -4.44
N LEU A 34 10.39 -8.07 -5.00
CA LEU A 34 10.65 -9.39 -4.43
C LEU A 34 12.13 -9.51 -4.06
N TYR A 35 12.41 -9.83 -2.81
CA TYR A 35 13.72 -10.25 -2.33
C TYR A 35 13.70 -11.77 -2.16
N SER A 36 14.29 -12.46 -3.13
CA SER A 36 14.67 -13.87 -3.00
C SER A 36 16.15 -13.96 -2.65
N PHE A 37 16.53 -14.93 -1.83
CA PHE A 37 17.93 -15.15 -1.50
C PHE A 37 18.63 -16.06 -2.52
N GLU A 38 17.87 -16.78 -3.37
CA GLU A 38 18.39 -17.51 -4.53
C GLU A 38 19.07 -16.52 -5.51
N THR A 39 20.40 -16.51 -5.53
CA THR A 39 21.27 -15.61 -6.30
C THR A 39 20.71 -15.03 -7.62
N TYR A 40 20.71 -13.69 -7.73
CA TYR A 40 20.65 -12.83 -8.93
C TYR A 40 19.88 -13.39 -10.15
N ASP A 41 18.53 -13.38 -10.09
CA ASP A 41 17.73 -13.51 -11.30
C ASP A 41 17.61 -12.15 -12.01
N SER A 42 18.30 -12.05 -13.14
CA SER A 42 18.36 -10.88 -14.03
C SER A 42 17.03 -10.49 -14.71
N LEU A 43 15.92 -11.17 -14.42
CA LEU A 43 14.61 -10.92 -15.05
C LEU A 43 13.69 -9.97 -14.28
N TYR A 44 14.01 -9.65 -13.02
CA TYR A 44 13.32 -8.62 -12.25
C TYR A 44 14.24 -7.41 -12.08
N SER A 45 14.08 -6.42 -12.97
CA SER A 45 14.74 -5.12 -12.82
C SER A 45 14.34 -4.51 -11.47
N ASN A 46 15.35 -4.24 -10.64
CA ASN A 46 15.33 -3.48 -9.37
C ASN A 46 15.49 -4.28 -8.05
N ILE A 47 16.16 -5.43 -8.05
CA ILE A 47 16.72 -5.96 -6.78
C ILE A 47 18.05 -5.24 -6.48
N THR A 48 17.98 -4.10 -5.80
CA THR A 48 19.12 -3.60 -5.04
C THR A 48 19.03 -4.19 -3.63
N HIS A 49 20.01 -5.02 -3.26
CA HIS A 49 20.16 -5.58 -1.91
C HIS A 49 20.36 -4.50 -0.82
N ASP A 50 20.44 -3.22 -1.22
CA ASP A 50 20.67 -2.07 -0.34
C ASP A 50 19.55 -1.81 0.69
N ASP A 51 18.36 -2.39 0.48
CA ASP A 51 17.23 -2.25 1.39
C ASP A 51 17.19 -3.35 2.47
N ILE A 52 17.94 -4.45 2.33
CA ILE A 52 18.13 -5.44 3.40
C ILE A 52 19.50 -5.20 4.05
N ASP A 53 19.47 -4.77 5.32
CA ASP A 53 20.65 -4.53 6.12
C ASP A 53 20.91 -5.71 7.08
N THR A 54 21.94 -6.49 6.75
CA THR A 54 22.52 -7.54 7.60
C THR A 54 23.79 -7.07 8.30
N ASN A 55 24.18 -5.80 8.18
CA ASN A 55 25.38 -5.30 8.86
C ASN A 55 25.17 -5.34 10.38
N GLY A 56 26.00 -6.12 11.05
CA GLY A 56 25.88 -6.34 12.50
C GLY A 56 24.95 -7.49 12.88
N ALA A 57 24.26 -8.12 11.93
CA ALA A 57 23.58 -9.39 12.13
C ALA A 57 24.63 -10.50 12.17
N THR A 58 24.92 -11.02 13.36
CA THR A 58 25.95 -12.05 13.59
C THR A 58 25.40 -13.48 13.56
N LEU A 59 24.10 -13.63 13.79
CA LEU A 59 23.37 -14.89 13.78
C LEU A 59 22.85 -15.25 12.38
N TRP A 60 22.57 -14.24 11.55
CA TRP A 60 21.82 -14.46 10.31
C TRP A 60 22.75 -14.79 9.15
N ASP A 61 22.64 -16.02 8.65
CA ASP A 61 23.33 -16.51 7.48
C ASP A 61 22.43 -16.52 6.25
N ILE A 62 22.99 -16.22 5.08
CA ILE A 62 22.34 -16.39 3.79
C ILE A 62 22.98 -17.57 3.06
N GLY A 63 22.21 -18.60 2.74
CA GLY A 63 22.75 -19.76 2.03
C GLY A 63 21.85 -20.97 2.03
N ILE A 64 22.39 -22.08 1.54
CA ILE A 64 21.72 -23.39 1.57
C ILE A 64 21.92 -24.02 2.94
N THR A 65 20.84 -24.47 3.57
CA THR A 65 20.91 -25.19 4.84
C THR A 65 21.28 -26.67 4.69
N SER A 66 22.06 -27.20 5.63
CA SER A 66 22.26 -28.64 5.82
C SER A 66 21.42 -29.25 6.94
N LYS A 67 20.56 -28.45 7.59
CA LYS A 67 19.78 -28.89 8.74
C LYS A 67 18.56 -29.70 8.30
N ASN A 68 18.23 -30.76 9.04
CA ASN A 68 17.22 -31.73 8.60
C ASN A 68 15.82 -31.13 8.46
N TYR A 69 15.38 -30.30 9.41
CA TYR A 69 14.06 -29.72 9.35
C TYR A 69 14.00 -28.63 8.29
N PHE A 70 14.96 -27.71 8.22
CA PHE A 70 14.98 -26.71 7.14
C PHE A 70 15.12 -27.33 5.75
N ALA A 71 15.92 -28.39 5.60
CA ALA A 71 16.08 -29.09 4.32
C ALA A 71 14.84 -29.89 3.87
N SER A 72 13.90 -30.14 4.79
CA SER A 72 12.69 -30.93 4.48
C SER A 72 11.65 -30.15 3.66
N GLY A 73 10.93 -30.85 2.78
CA GLY A 73 9.78 -30.28 2.05
C GLY A 73 10.01 -29.95 0.57
N GLY A 74 11.22 -30.17 0.05
CA GLY A 74 11.56 -30.00 -1.37
C GLY A 74 11.82 -28.54 -1.80
N GLY A 75 12.71 -28.36 -2.79
CA GLY A 75 13.17 -27.06 -3.29
C GLY A 75 14.63 -26.75 -2.94
N ASN A 76 15.15 -25.64 -3.48
CA ASN A 76 16.40 -25.05 -3.00
C ASN A 76 16.09 -24.34 -1.67
N ASN A 77 16.64 -24.81 -0.55
CA ASN A 77 16.46 -24.15 0.74
C ASN A 77 17.50 -23.05 0.93
N TYR A 78 17.64 -22.21 -0.09
CA TYR A 78 18.54 -21.06 -0.07
C TYR A 78 17.77 -19.86 0.45
N ALA A 79 18.02 -19.47 1.69
CA ALA A 79 17.23 -18.48 2.42
C ALA A 79 18.13 -17.67 3.36
N ILE A 80 17.59 -16.64 4.01
CA ILE A 80 18.21 -16.04 5.20
C ILE A 80 17.73 -16.79 6.44
N MET A 81 18.62 -17.17 7.35
CA MET A 81 18.28 -18.01 8.49
C MET A 81 19.22 -17.83 9.66
N THR A 82 18.82 -18.28 10.85
CA THR A 82 19.59 -18.11 12.09
C THR A 82 20.89 -18.91 12.16
N ASP A 83 21.17 -19.81 11.20
CA ASP A 83 22.46 -20.46 10.91
C ASP A 83 22.21 -21.48 9.78
N THR A 84 23.17 -21.69 8.88
CA THR A 84 23.02 -22.66 7.76
C THR A 84 23.30 -24.13 8.14
N THR A 85 24.13 -24.38 9.15
CA THR A 85 24.69 -25.69 9.50
C THR A 85 24.35 -26.13 10.93
N ASP A 86 24.60 -25.27 11.92
CA ASP A 86 24.52 -25.54 13.36
C ASP A 86 23.23 -25.00 13.97
N THR A 87 22.81 -25.54 15.12
CA THR A 87 21.58 -25.06 15.79
C THR A 87 21.76 -23.64 16.33
N TYR A 88 20.67 -22.91 16.53
CA TYR A 88 20.76 -21.54 17.03
C TYR A 88 21.40 -21.54 18.44
N PRO A 89 22.22 -20.52 18.79
CA PRO A 89 22.90 -20.45 20.07
C PRO A 89 21.94 -20.10 21.21
N THR A 90 22.39 -20.32 22.45
CA THR A 90 21.67 -19.81 23.63
C THR A 90 21.85 -18.31 23.76
N ASN A 91 20.91 -17.66 24.43
CA ASN A 91 20.88 -16.22 24.69
C ASN A 91 21.00 -15.40 23.39
N ALA A 92 20.53 -15.94 22.27
CA ALA A 92 20.50 -15.25 21.01
C ALA A 92 19.58 -14.05 21.14
N ASN A 93 20.02 -12.93 20.58
CA ASN A 93 19.22 -11.72 20.49
C ASN A 93 19.75 -10.88 19.33
N ASP A 94 19.33 -11.24 18.13
CA ASP A 94 19.91 -10.71 16.90
C ASP A 94 18.84 -10.49 15.83
N TRP A 95 19.10 -9.60 14.87
CA TRP A 95 18.14 -9.16 13.87
C TRP A 95 18.82 -8.72 12.57
N PHE A 96 18.08 -8.80 11.48
CA PHE A 96 18.36 -8.04 10.26
C PHE A 96 17.21 -7.09 9.97
N THR A 97 17.48 -6.06 9.17
CA THR A 97 16.54 -4.98 8.90
C THR A 97 16.18 -4.92 7.42
N LEU A 98 14.91 -4.63 7.13
CA LEU A 98 14.39 -4.26 5.83
C LEU A 98 13.98 -2.78 5.89
N LYS A 99 14.45 -1.99 4.92
CA LYS A 99 14.15 -0.58 4.78
C LYS A 99 13.08 -0.37 3.71
N LEU A 100 12.00 0.31 4.06
CA LEU A 100 10.91 0.68 3.17
C LEU A 100 10.95 2.18 2.92
N ASN A 101 11.29 2.58 1.69
CA ASN A 101 11.43 3.98 1.33
C ASN A 101 10.10 4.77 1.44
N ARG A 102 10.19 6.09 1.59
CA ARG A 102 9.04 6.96 1.90
C ARG A 102 7.93 6.91 0.85
N ASP A 103 8.27 6.70 -0.42
CA ASP A 103 7.29 6.71 -1.51
C ASP A 103 6.41 5.44 -1.54
N VAL A 104 6.78 4.43 -0.75
CA VAL A 104 6.21 3.08 -0.82
C VAL A 104 5.56 2.61 0.48
N ASN A 105 5.68 3.35 1.58
CA ASN A 105 5.31 2.85 2.92
C ASN A 105 3.81 2.85 3.24
N ARG A 106 2.98 3.62 2.53
CA ARG A 106 1.54 3.72 2.81
C ARG A 106 0.78 2.60 2.14
N GLY A 107 0.11 1.79 2.95
CA GLY A 107 -0.65 0.65 2.43
C GLY A 107 0.22 -0.46 1.87
N ALA A 108 1.55 -0.39 2.06
CA ALA A 108 2.49 -1.42 1.63
C ALA A 108 2.13 -2.75 2.26
N ILE A 109 2.08 -3.80 1.46
CA ILE A 109 1.89 -5.17 1.94
C ILE A 109 3.25 -5.85 1.92
N VAL A 110 3.77 -6.17 3.09
CA VAL A 110 4.98 -6.97 3.24
C VAL A 110 4.55 -8.40 3.51
N SER A 111 4.87 -9.29 2.58
CA SER A 111 4.67 -10.73 2.73
C SER A 111 6.01 -11.44 2.69
N PHE A 112 6.11 -12.57 3.38
CA PHE A 112 7.33 -13.36 3.39
C PHE A 112 6.99 -14.83 3.64
N ARG A 113 7.80 -15.69 3.07
CA ARG A 113 7.74 -17.12 3.29
C ARG A 113 8.72 -17.46 4.40
N HIS A 114 8.31 -18.28 5.36
CA HIS A 114 9.19 -18.64 6.47
C HIS A 114 8.89 -20.03 7.02
N LYS A 115 9.87 -20.57 7.74
CA LYS A 115 9.80 -21.86 8.40
C LYS A 115 10.59 -21.78 9.70
N TYR A 116 10.04 -22.31 10.78
CA TYR A 116 10.67 -22.25 12.10
C TYR A 116 10.50 -23.54 12.88
N GLN A 117 11.54 -23.85 13.66
CA GLN A 117 11.55 -24.89 14.66
C GLN A 117 12.35 -24.39 15.87
N THR A 118 11.64 -24.08 16.94
CA THR A 118 12.17 -23.48 18.17
C THR A 118 11.48 -24.08 19.39
N THR A 119 12.02 -23.80 20.58
CA THR A 119 11.35 -24.17 21.83
C THR A 119 10.07 -23.35 22.00
N SER A 120 8.93 -24.05 21.97
CA SER A 120 7.60 -23.44 22.05
C SER A 120 7.47 -22.55 23.30
N GLN A 121 6.92 -21.34 23.09
CA GLN A 121 6.69 -20.33 24.13
C GLN A 121 7.95 -19.78 24.81
N ARG A 122 9.14 -20.05 24.26
CA ARG A 122 10.43 -19.56 24.80
C ARG A 122 11.27 -18.92 23.73
N ASP A 123 11.62 -19.67 22.70
CA ASP A 123 12.51 -19.22 21.65
C ASP A 123 11.70 -18.91 20.41
N GLY A 124 12.10 -17.90 19.65
CA GLY A 124 11.33 -17.56 18.47
C GLY A 124 11.68 -16.27 17.78
N GLY A 125 10.92 -16.05 16.73
CA GLY A 125 11.04 -14.92 15.82
C GLY A 125 9.94 -13.89 16.04
N MET A 126 10.29 -12.62 16.10
CA MET A 126 9.32 -11.51 16.08
C MET A 126 9.60 -10.55 14.94
N VAL A 127 8.56 -9.85 14.51
CA VAL A 127 8.66 -8.77 13.53
C VAL A 127 8.32 -7.45 14.22
N GLU A 128 9.20 -6.48 14.04
CA GLU A 128 9.08 -5.17 14.66
C GLU A 128 9.22 -4.08 13.59
N TYR A 129 8.66 -2.92 13.86
CA TYR A 129 8.77 -1.75 12.99
C TYR A 129 9.32 -0.55 13.76
N SER A 130 9.87 0.40 13.00
CA SER A 130 10.35 1.70 13.48
C SER A 130 10.00 2.78 12.47
N TYR A 131 9.52 3.91 12.98
CA TYR A 131 9.24 5.14 12.23
C TYR A 131 10.26 6.26 12.50
N ASP A 132 11.30 5.97 13.28
CA ASP A 132 12.32 6.92 13.72
C ASP A 132 13.75 6.44 13.39
N HIS A 133 13.89 5.79 12.24
CA HIS A 133 15.17 5.31 11.70
C HIS A 133 15.90 4.32 12.64
N GLY A 134 15.15 3.48 13.34
CA GLY A 134 15.67 2.44 14.21
C GLY A 134 16.02 2.89 15.63
N ALA A 135 15.66 4.12 16.04
CA ALA A 135 15.90 4.59 17.39
C ALA A 135 14.97 3.91 18.41
N ASN A 136 13.70 3.70 18.06
CA ASN A 136 12.73 2.91 18.82
C ASN A 136 12.11 1.83 17.94
N TRP A 137 11.82 0.69 18.56
CA TRP A 137 11.25 -0.48 17.88
C TRP A 137 9.99 -0.93 18.60
N THR A 138 8.99 -1.30 17.82
CA THR A 138 7.67 -1.72 18.34
C THR A 138 7.25 -3.00 17.65
N ASN A 139 6.72 -3.96 18.42
CA ASN A 139 6.19 -5.20 17.87
C ASN A 139 4.97 -4.90 16.97
N LEU A 140 4.84 -5.65 15.88
CA LEU A 140 3.76 -5.48 14.92
C LEU A 140 2.34 -5.67 15.51
N LEU A 141 2.22 -6.44 16.60
CA LEU A 141 0.96 -6.65 17.31
C LEU A 141 0.63 -5.60 18.39
N ASP A 142 1.50 -4.61 18.61
CA ASP A 142 1.28 -3.59 19.64
C ASP A 142 0.20 -2.57 19.21
N SER A 143 0.18 -1.40 19.85
CA SER A 143 -0.86 -0.36 19.78
C SER A 143 -1.29 0.13 18.39
N CYS A 144 -0.52 -0.15 17.35
CA CYS A 144 -0.87 0.19 15.96
C CYS A 144 -1.50 -0.96 15.18
N ASN A 145 -1.70 -2.15 15.76
CA ASN A 145 -2.40 -3.27 15.11
C ASN A 145 -3.91 -3.01 15.01
N ASP A 146 -4.53 -3.26 13.85
CA ASP A 146 -5.95 -2.92 13.67
C ASP A 146 -6.90 -3.80 14.50
N ASN A 147 -6.51 -5.05 14.81
CA ASN A 147 -7.28 -5.90 15.73
C ASN A 147 -7.40 -5.28 17.13
N VAL A 148 -6.49 -4.35 17.48
CA VAL A 148 -6.45 -3.62 18.74
C VAL A 148 -7.04 -2.21 18.59
N SER A 149 -6.80 -1.55 17.45
CA SER A 149 -7.13 -0.13 17.26
C SER A 149 -8.57 0.13 16.77
N GLY A 150 -9.22 -0.88 16.16
CA GLY A 150 -10.62 -0.81 15.71
C GLY A 150 -10.87 0.26 14.64
N ALA A 151 -9.86 0.57 13.84
CA ALA A 151 -9.83 1.74 12.99
C ALA A 151 -9.36 1.40 11.59
N ALA A 152 -10.38 1.12 10.78
CA ALA A 152 -10.25 0.90 9.36
C ALA A 152 -9.25 1.88 8.72
N PHE A 153 -8.28 1.33 7.98
CA PHE A 153 -7.26 2.04 7.19
C PHE A 153 -6.16 2.76 7.99
N MET A 154 -6.18 2.68 9.33
CA MET A 154 -5.24 3.40 10.20
C MET A 154 -4.39 2.51 11.10
N GLY A 155 -4.75 1.23 11.24
CA GLY A 155 -3.92 0.22 11.88
C GLY A 155 -3.13 -0.62 10.87
N ILE A 156 -2.22 -1.43 11.41
CA ILE A 156 -1.49 -2.49 10.73
C ILE A 156 -2.39 -3.72 10.67
N TYR A 157 -2.61 -4.24 9.47
CA TYR A 157 -3.28 -5.53 9.25
C TYR A 157 -2.25 -6.64 9.14
N ASN A 158 -2.62 -7.86 9.47
CA ASN A 158 -1.76 -9.01 9.30
C ASN A 158 -2.57 -10.24 8.89
N ASP A 159 -1.90 -11.19 8.26
CA ASP A 159 -2.47 -12.46 7.85
C ASP A 159 -1.47 -13.58 8.14
N ASN A 160 -2.00 -14.72 8.63
CA ASN A 160 -1.25 -15.89 9.07
C ASN A 160 -0.03 -15.52 9.94
N PHE A 161 -0.25 -14.64 10.92
CA PHE A 161 0.77 -14.12 11.83
C PHE A 161 0.65 -14.74 13.22
N TYR A 162 1.64 -14.50 14.09
CA TYR A 162 1.47 -14.78 15.51
C TYR A 162 0.43 -13.83 16.13
N THR A 163 -0.11 -14.23 17.28
CA THR A 163 -1.13 -13.49 18.05
C THR A 163 -0.60 -13.12 19.44
N THR A 164 -1.38 -12.37 20.22
CA THR A 164 -0.99 -12.02 21.60
C THR A 164 -0.91 -13.22 22.56
N SER A 165 -1.44 -14.39 22.16
CA SER A 165 -1.25 -15.65 22.90
C SER A 165 0.04 -16.39 22.54
N ASP A 166 0.65 -16.06 21.40
CA ASP A 166 1.90 -16.67 20.94
C ASP A 166 3.07 -15.90 21.56
N THR A 167 3.45 -16.33 22.76
CA THR A 167 4.50 -15.69 23.54
C THR A 167 5.87 -16.31 23.27
N ILE A 168 6.93 -15.54 23.52
CA ILE A 168 8.33 -15.94 23.53
C ILE A 168 9.01 -15.34 24.76
N LEU A 169 10.32 -15.52 24.91
CA LEU A 169 11.11 -15.15 26.08
C LEU A 169 10.74 -13.75 26.59
N ASN A 170 10.61 -13.63 27.92
CA ASN A 170 10.23 -12.40 28.62
C ASN A 170 8.84 -11.83 28.28
N GLY A 171 7.94 -12.65 27.71
CA GLY A 171 6.56 -12.26 27.44
C GLY A 171 6.38 -11.41 26.18
N GLY A 172 7.38 -11.38 25.29
CA GLY A 172 7.21 -10.82 23.95
C GLY A 172 6.29 -11.70 23.09
N TRP A 173 5.76 -11.14 22.00
CA TRP A 173 4.95 -11.90 21.03
C TRP A 173 5.77 -12.26 19.81
N GLY A 174 5.67 -13.51 19.37
CA GLY A 174 6.44 -14.01 18.23
C GLY A 174 6.06 -15.43 17.81
N PHE A 175 6.58 -15.81 16.64
CA PHE A 175 6.54 -17.17 16.13
C PHE A 175 7.42 -18.08 17.00
N SER A 176 6.83 -19.14 17.57
CA SER A 176 7.57 -20.16 18.32
C SER A 176 7.02 -21.57 18.08
N GLY A 177 7.80 -22.59 18.42
CA GLY A 177 7.42 -23.99 18.24
C GLY A 177 7.77 -24.48 16.84
N ASN A 178 6.86 -25.19 16.18
CA ASN A 178 7.11 -25.82 14.89
C ASN A 178 6.08 -25.37 13.85
N SER A 179 6.53 -24.78 12.75
CA SER A 179 5.66 -24.30 11.67
C SER A 179 5.03 -25.41 10.80
N GLY A 180 5.48 -26.66 10.94
CA GLY A 180 5.00 -27.80 10.16
C GLY A 180 5.48 -27.83 8.71
N GLY A 181 6.39 -26.94 8.33
CA GLY A 181 6.79 -26.70 6.95
C GLY A 181 6.95 -25.22 6.64
N TRP A 182 7.00 -24.91 5.36
CA TRP A 182 6.96 -23.53 4.87
C TRP A 182 5.55 -22.97 5.03
N MET A 183 5.45 -21.76 5.56
CA MET A 183 4.22 -20.98 5.65
C MET A 183 4.46 -19.57 5.12
N ASN A 184 3.39 -18.87 4.75
CA ASN A 184 3.44 -17.48 4.29
C ASN A 184 2.79 -16.60 5.35
N SER A 185 3.47 -15.55 5.75
CA SER A 185 2.94 -14.53 6.65
C SER A 185 2.98 -13.18 5.94
N ALA A 186 2.04 -12.31 6.29
CA ALA A 186 2.01 -10.98 5.73
C ALA A 186 1.49 -9.95 6.71
N PHE A 187 1.85 -8.69 6.46
CA PHE A 187 1.26 -7.54 7.12
C PHE A 187 1.14 -6.37 6.16
N GLN A 188 0.19 -5.48 6.45
CA GLN A 188 -0.07 -4.28 5.69
C GLN A 188 0.14 -3.06 6.57
N LEU A 189 1.01 -2.16 6.13
CA LEU A 189 1.22 -0.88 6.79
C LEU A 189 0.00 0.04 6.64
N PRO A 190 -0.21 0.99 7.58
CA PRO A 190 -1.35 1.87 7.52
C PRO A 190 -1.41 2.66 6.21
N VAL A 191 -2.59 2.66 5.60
CA VAL A 191 -2.87 3.33 4.33
C VAL A 191 -2.89 4.87 4.52
N GLY A 192 -3.25 5.33 5.72
CA GLY A 192 -3.32 6.74 6.06
C GLY A 192 -4.75 7.26 6.13
N PRO A 193 -4.96 8.48 6.63
CA PRO A 193 -6.29 8.97 6.92
C PRO A 193 -7.05 9.20 5.60
N ILE A 194 -8.05 8.35 5.35
CA ILE A 194 -9.26 8.79 4.66
C ILE A 194 -9.86 9.89 5.54
N PRO A 195 -10.38 11.02 5.00
CA PRO A 195 -10.93 12.13 5.79
C PRO A 195 -12.18 11.71 6.58
N LEU A 196 -11.97 10.93 7.63
CA LEU A 196 -12.92 10.38 8.57
C LEU A 196 -12.35 10.65 9.96
N ARG A 197 -13.20 11.00 10.92
CA ARG A 197 -12.77 11.12 12.32
C ARG A 197 -12.33 9.75 12.81
N THR A 198 -11.13 9.68 13.38
CA THR A 198 -10.54 8.45 13.93
C THR A 198 -10.10 8.65 15.38
N ASN A 199 -10.05 7.57 16.14
CA ASN A 199 -9.52 7.52 17.50
C ASN A 199 -8.09 6.95 17.57
N VAL A 200 -7.48 6.61 16.42
CA VAL A 200 -6.12 6.06 16.39
C VAL A 200 -5.10 7.17 16.64
N PRO A 201 -4.09 6.93 17.49
CA PRO A 201 -2.94 7.81 17.60
C PRO A 201 -2.30 8.05 16.23
N MET A 202 -2.12 9.31 15.84
CA MET A 202 -1.40 9.63 14.58
C MET A 202 0.04 9.12 14.56
N SER A 203 0.59 8.70 15.70
CA SER A 203 1.89 8.02 15.81
C SER A 203 1.96 6.68 15.07
N CYS A 204 0.81 6.08 14.72
CA CYS A 204 0.77 4.85 13.94
C CYS A 204 0.99 5.06 12.44
N LEU A 205 0.94 6.32 11.97
CA LEU A 205 1.11 6.63 10.55
C LEU A 205 2.58 6.90 10.23
N PRO A 206 3.17 6.20 9.26
CA PRO A 206 4.52 6.52 8.82
C PRO A 206 4.55 7.89 8.14
N THR A 207 5.39 8.78 8.65
CA THR A 207 5.63 10.11 8.06
C THR A 207 6.82 10.11 7.11
N ASP A 208 7.69 9.11 7.22
CA ASP A 208 8.94 8.93 6.49
C ASP A 208 9.26 7.44 6.30
N THR A 209 10.48 7.09 5.87
CA THR A 209 10.98 5.72 5.74
C THR A 209 10.63 4.84 6.94
N VAL A 210 10.13 3.63 6.65
CA VAL A 210 9.78 2.63 7.67
C VAL A 210 10.86 1.57 7.70
N TYR A 211 11.31 1.22 8.89
CA TYR A 211 12.27 0.16 9.11
C TYR A 211 11.52 -1.03 9.69
N ILE A 212 11.67 -2.20 9.11
CA ILE A 212 11.13 -3.46 9.59
C ILE A 212 12.31 -4.31 10.03
N ARG A 213 12.26 -4.95 11.20
CA ARG A 213 13.27 -5.93 11.58
C ARG A 213 12.66 -7.28 11.89
N PHE A 214 13.39 -8.31 11.49
CA PHE A 214 13.12 -9.68 11.86
C PHE A 214 14.12 -10.04 12.94
N ARG A 215 13.62 -10.26 14.15
CA ARG A 215 14.45 -10.48 15.34
C ARG A 215 14.23 -11.87 15.88
N PHE A 216 15.32 -12.57 16.18
CA PHE A 216 15.31 -13.87 16.81
C PHE A 216 15.82 -13.77 18.25
N VAL A 217 15.15 -14.45 19.17
CA VAL A 217 15.57 -14.56 20.57
C VAL A 217 15.54 -16.01 21.06
N SER A 218 16.49 -16.38 21.92
CA SER A 218 16.52 -17.67 22.61
C SER A 218 16.89 -17.53 24.09
N ASP A 219 16.49 -18.50 24.89
CA ASP A 219 16.80 -18.59 26.32
C ASP A 219 18.21 -19.16 26.59
N ASP A 220 18.53 -19.42 27.86
CA ASP A 220 19.85 -19.89 28.29
C ASP A 220 20.07 -21.40 28.10
N THR A 221 19.08 -22.13 27.59
CA THR A 221 19.12 -23.57 27.39
C THR A 221 19.54 -23.92 25.98
N LEU A 222 20.58 -24.76 25.84
CA LEU A 222 21.06 -25.20 24.53
C LEU A 222 20.09 -26.20 23.93
N GLU A 223 19.67 -25.93 22.69
CA GLU A 223 18.70 -26.72 21.97
C GLU A 223 19.28 -27.32 20.68
N THR A 224 18.59 -28.35 20.18
CA THR A 224 18.95 -29.06 18.94
C THR A 224 18.05 -28.70 17.76
N LEU A 225 17.35 -27.57 17.85
CA LEU A 225 16.33 -27.17 16.89
C LEU A 225 16.90 -26.19 15.86
N ASP A 226 16.31 -26.19 14.66
CA ASP A 226 16.92 -25.54 13.48
C ASP A 226 16.85 -24.01 13.51
N GLY A 227 15.90 -23.42 14.25
CA GLY A 227 15.76 -21.97 14.44
C GLY A 227 14.69 -21.35 13.56
N TRP A 228 15.00 -20.21 12.91
CA TRP A 228 14.10 -19.54 11.98
C TRP A 228 14.77 -19.28 10.62
N MET A 229 14.10 -19.63 9.52
CA MET A 229 14.48 -19.29 8.15
C MET A 229 13.37 -18.50 7.45
N ILE A 230 13.76 -17.53 6.62
CA ILE A 230 12.90 -16.59 5.90
C ILE A 230 13.36 -16.50 4.45
N ASP A 231 12.41 -16.45 3.52
CA ASP A 231 12.63 -16.31 2.09
C ASP A 231 11.48 -15.55 1.43
N ASP A 232 11.63 -15.22 0.15
CA ASP A 232 10.61 -14.60 -0.69
C ASP A 232 9.94 -13.38 -0.01
N ILE A 233 10.76 -12.46 0.53
CA ILE A 233 10.22 -11.23 1.13
C ILE A 233 9.72 -10.36 -0.01
N ARG A 234 8.41 -10.16 -0.09
CA ARG A 234 7.74 -9.41 -1.13
C ARG A 234 7.07 -8.16 -0.55
N ILE A 235 7.31 -7.03 -1.18
CA ILE A 235 6.66 -5.75 -0.91
C ILE A 235 5.74 -5.44 -2.08
N ASP A 236 4.43 -5.50 -1.86
CA ASP A 236 3.44 -5.07 -2.83
C ASP A 236 2.98 -3.64 -2.52
N HIS A 237 2.93 -2.81 -3.56
CA HIS A 237 2.42 -1.44 -3.50
C HIS A 237 1.01 -1.43 -4.04
N ASP A 238 0.06 -1.23 -3.14
CA ASP A 238 -1.33 -1.16 -3.53
C ASP A 238 -1.76 0.30 -3.71
N ASN A 239 -2.28 0.59 -4.90
CA ASN A 239 -2.82 1.91 -5.18
C ASN A 239 -4.28 1.96 -4.73
N TYR A 240 -4.45 2.25 -3.45
CA TYR A 240 -5.73 2.73 -2.97
C TYR A 240 -5.97 4.12 -3.59
N TRP A 241 -7.15 4.38 -4.15
CA TRP A 241 -7.63 5.66 -4.72
C TRP A 241 -7.24 5.91 -6.20
N SER A 242 -8.14 6.24 -7.15
CA SER A 242 -9.46 6.86 -7.15
C SER A 242 -10.31 6.26 -8.30
N ALA A 243 -11.64 6.16 -8.15
CA ALA A 243 -12.54 5.77 -9.25
C ALA A 243 -12.68 6.85 -10.34
N VAL A 244 -12.02 8.01 -10.16
CA VAL A 244 -11.96 9.04 -11.18
C VAL A 244 -10.87 8.66 -12.17
N LYS A 245 -11.27 8.34 -13.40
CA LYS A 245 -10.32 8.13 -14.49
C LYS A 245 -9.49 9.40 -14.69
N ASP A 246 -8.18 9.26 -14.66
CA ASP A 246 -7.28 10.33 -15.06
C ASP A 246 -7.44 10.61 -16.56
N VAL A 247 -8.01 11.75 -16.88
CA VAL A 247 -8.08 12.26 -18.25
C VAL A 247 -6.92 13.23 -18.43
N ALA A 248 -5.97 12.88 -19.29
CA ALA A 248 -4.77 13.67 -19.55
C ALA A 248 -5.17 15.10 -19.95
N ASN A 249 -4.76 16.08 -19.15
CA ASN A 249 -5.05 17.49 -19.43
C ASN A 249 -3.97 18.04 -20.38
N ALA A 250 -4.37 18.27 -21.63
CA ALA A 250 -3.50 18.83 -22.67
C ALA A 250 -3.41 20.37 -22.62
N GLY A 251 -3.98 21.00 -21.58
CA GLY A 251 -3.92 22.44 -21.34
C GLY A 251 -5.07 23.21 -21.98
N SER A 252 -4.81 24.48 -22.33
CA SER A 252 -5.79 25.38 -22.96
C SER A 252 -5.55 25.54 -24.46
N LEU A 253 -6.63 25.54 -25.23
CA LEU A 253 -6.65 25.88 -26.65
C LEU A 253 -6.53 27.40 -26.82
N LYS A 254 -5.83 27.84 -27.86
CA LYS A 254 -5.75 29.25 -28.25
C LYS A 254 -7.02 29.68 -28.98
N VAL A 255 -8.05 29.99 -28.20
CA VAL A 255 -9.37 30.44 -28.67
C VAL A 255 -9.38 31.94 -28.96
N TYR A 256 -10.09 32.37 -30.01
CA TYR A 256 -10.19 33.78 -30.39
C TYR A 256 -11.49 34.10 -31.15
N PRO A 257 -12.04 35.31 -31.06
CA PRO A 257 -11.64 36.36 -30.12
C PRO A 257 -12.09 36.02 -28.68
N SER A 258 -11.32 36.49 -27.70
CA SER A 258 -11.64 36.39 -26.26
C SER A 258 -10.98 37.58 -25.56
N PRO A 259 -11.71 38.69 -25.29
CA PRO A 259 -13.17 38.83 -25.39
C PRO A 259 -13.74 38.80 -26.82
N SER A 260 -14.95 38.26 -26.98
CA SER A 260 -15.75 38.29 -28.21
C SER A 260 -16.94 39.24 -28.06
N TYR A 261 -17.12 40.16 -29.03
CA TYR A 261 -18.17 41.18 -29.02
C TYR A 261 -19.44 40.76 -29.78
N ASP A 262 -19.31 39.82 -30.72
CA ASP A 262 -20.41 39.30 -31.54
C ASP A 262 -20.89 37.92 -31.04
N GLY A 263 -20.25 37.37 -30.01
CA GLY A 263 -20.56 36.05 -29.46
C GLY A 263 -19.95 34.90 -30.25
N VAL A 264 -19.28 35.16 -31.37
CA VAL A 264 -18.66 34.11 -32.20
C VAL A 264 -17.24 33.87 -31.72
N ILE A 265 -16.90 32.61 -31.44
CA ILE A 265 -15.61 32.19 -30.93
C ILE A 265 -15.05 31.06 -31.80
N ASN A 266 -13.80 31.23 -32.23
CA ASN A 266 -13.07 30.24 -32.98
C ASN A 266 -12.13 29.44 -32.08
N PHE A 267 -12.17 28.13 -32.27
CA PHE A 267 -11.30 27.16 -31.66
C PHE A 267 -10.28 26.66 -32.70
N PRO A 268 -9.02 26.42 -32.30
CA PRO A 268 -7.99 25.93 -33.22
C PRO A 268 -8.32 24.51 -33.69
N ALA A 269 -7.89 24.12 -34.88
CA ALA A 269 -8.00 22.71 -35.30
C ALA A 269 -7.21 21.80 -34.35
N ILE A 270 -7.80 20.67 -33.97
CA ILE A 270 -7.15 19.64 -33.15
C ILE A 270 -7.18 18.30 -33.89
N GLU A 271 -6.17 17.45 -33.65
CA GLU A 271 -6.11 16.12 -34.26
C GLU A 271 -7.32 15.29 -33.82
N LYS A 272 -7.98 14.60 -34.77
CA LYS A 272 -9.19 13.79 -34.55
C LYS A 272 -10.31 14.57 -33.87
N GLN A 273 -10.52 15.84 -34.25
CA GLN A 273 -11.54 16.72 -33.70
C GLN A 273 -12.93 16.08 -33.57
N ASP A 274 -13.34 15.22 -34.51
CA ASP A 274 -14.65 14.59 -34.52
C ASP A 274 -14.88 13.62 -33.34
N ALA A 275 -13.80 13.19 -32.68
CA ALA A 275 -13.86 12.36 -31.47
C ALA A 275 -14.08 13.17 -30.18
N TYR A 276 -13.99 14.51 -30.24
CA TYR A 276 -14.12 15.37 -29.07
C TYR A 276 -15.54 15.91 -28.92
N THR A 277 -16.00 15.98 -27.67
CA THR A 277 -17.19 16.72 -27.26
C THR A 277 -16.76 18.03 -26.60
N LEU A 278 -17.34 19.14 -27.04
CA LEU A 278 -17.17 20.46 -26.46
C LEU A 278 -18.37 20.77 -25.55
N THR A 279 -18.08 21.08 -24.29
CA THR A 279 -19.04 21.57 -23.31
C THR A 279 -18.63 22.98 -22.88
N ILE A 280 -19.59 23.91 -22.85
CA ILE A 280 -19.40 25.26 -22.36
C ILE A 280 -20.30 25.47 -21.15
N THR A 281 -19.74 25.99 -20.06
CA THR A 281 -20.44 26.30 -18.82
C THR A 281 -20.28 27.77 -18.46
N ASN A 282 -21.25 28.30 -17.72
CA ASN A 282 -21.14 29.63 -17.12
C ASN A 282 -20.34 29.58 -15.80
N ILE A 283 -20.19 30.73 -15.12
CA ILE A 283 -19.48 30.84 -13.84
C ILE A 283 -20.12 30.05 -12.68
N THR A 284 -21.40 29.66 -12.79
CA THR A 284 -22.08 28.84 -11.78
C THR A 284 -21.94 27.33 -12.07
N GLY A 285 -21.22 26.95 -13.12
CA GLY A 285 -21.06 25.55 -13.55
C GLY A 285 -22.26 24.99 -14.32
N SER A 286 -23.25 25.81 -14.64
CA SER A 286 -24.41 25.38 -15.43
C SER A 286 -24.00 25.20 -16.89
N ILE A 287 -24.43 24.10 -17.51
CA ILE A 287 -24.15 23.81 -18.93
C ILE A 287 -24.95 24.77 -19.80
N VAL A 288 -24.22 25.53 -20.61
CA VAL A 288 -24.75 26.49 -21.58
C VAL A 288 -24.86 25.81 -22.95
N MET A 289 -23.89 24.97 -23.29
CA MET A 289 -23.86 24.24 -24.55
C MET A 289 -23.10 22.92 -24.37
N THR A 290 -23.56 21.87 -25.04
CA THR A 290 -22.79 20.66 -25.31
C THR A 290 -22.96 20.29 -26.77
N SER A 291 -21.86 20.07 -27.48
CA SER A 291 -21.87 19.68 -28.89
C SER A 291 -20.65 18.82 -29.23
N PRO A 292 -20.64 18.11 -30.37
CA PRO A 292 -19.39 17.70 -30.99
C PRO A 292 -18.46 18.90 -31.17
N TYR A 293 -17.15 18.67 -31.15
CA TYR A 293 -16.17 19.73 -31.33
C TYR A 293 -16.36 20.42 -32.68
N LYS A 294 -16.41 21.75 -32.66
CA LYS A 294 -16.53 22.59 -33.85
C LYS A 294 -15.48 23.70 -33.81
N PRO A 295 -14.82 24.00 -34.93
CA PRO A 295 -13.87 25.12 -35.01
C PRO A 295 -14.49 26.48 -34.74
N THR A 296 -15.81 26.62 -34.88
CA THR A 296 -16.53 27.87 -34.60
C THR A 296 -17.77 27.57 -33.77
N VAL A 297 -17.94 28.37 -32.72
CA VAL A 297 -19.08 28.31 -31.81
C VAL A 297 -19.71 29.69 -31.74
N ASP A 298 -21.04 29.74 -31.82
CA ASP A 298 -21.82 30.96 -31.67
C ASP A 298 -22.52 30.95 -30.30
N LEU A 299 -22.13 31.91 -29.46
CA LEU A 299 -22.69 32.19 -28.14
C LEU A 299 -23.41 33.54 -28.10
N SER A 300 -23.75 34.14 -29.24
CA SER A 300 -24.41 35.45 -29.33
C SER A 300 -25.74 35.52 -28.57
N ALA A 301 -26.42 34.39 -28.42
CA ALA A 301 -27.66 34.27 -27.64
C ALA A 301 -27.43 34.25 -26.11
N GLN A 302 -26.19 34.17 -25.65
CA GLN A 302 -25.85 34.08 -24.24
C GLN A 302 -25.55 35.47 -23.64
N PRO A 303 -25.82 35.68 -22.34
CA PRO A 303 -25.47 36.93 -21.68
C PRO A 303 -23.97 37.26 -21.77
N LYS A 304 -23.65 38.55 -21.73
CA LYS A 304 -22.25 38.99 -21.59
C LYS A 304 -21.67 38.47 -20.28
N GLY A 305 -20.41 38.03 -20.30
CA GLY A 305 -19.78 37.45 -19.12
C GLY A 305 -18.69 36.43 -19.41
N MET A 306 -18.24 35.77 -18.35
CA MET A 306 -17.20 34.74 -18.41
C MET A 306 -17.81 33.34 -18.52
N TYR A 307 -17.21 32.53 -19.39
CA TYR A 307 -17.59 31.15 -19.62
C TYR A 307 -16.34 30.26 -19.54
N PHE A 308 -16.56 28.97 -19.30
CA PHE A 308 -15.52 27.96 -19.33
C PHE A 308 -15.85 26.94 -20.40
N TYR A 309 -14.85 26.47 -21.15
CA TYR A 309 -15.03 25.37 -22.07
C TYR A 309 -14.24 24.15 -21.60
N LYS A 310 -14.76 22.97 -21.94
CA LYS A 310 -14.11 21.67 -21.84
C LYS A 310 -14.27 20.94 -23.16
N ALA A 311 -13.19 20.60 -23.84
CA ALA A 311 -13.18 19.72 -25.00
C ALA A 311 -12.53 18.39 -24.62
N THR A 312 -13.26 17.27 -24.70
CA THR A 312 -12.71 15.95 -24.32
C THR A 312 -13.18 14.81 -25.22
N ASN A 313 -12.32 13.82 -25.42
CA ASN A 313 -12.64 12.54 -26.08
C ASN A 313 -12.68 11.35 -25.09
N GLY A 314 -12.64 11.62 -23.78
CA GLY A 314 -12.59 10.61 -22.71
C GLY A 314 -11.18 10.18 -22.29
N THR A 315 -10.15 10.47 -23.08
CA THR A 315 -8.74 10.17 -22.76
C THR A 315 -7.92 11.46 -22.58
N ILE A 316 -8.18 12.44 -23.44
CA ILE A 316 -7.56 13.76 -23.42
C ILE A 316 -8.65 14.80 -23.16
N GLN A 317 -8.29 15.84 -22.41
CA GLN A 317 -9.13 17.02 -22.22
C GLN A 317 -8.35 18.32 -22.41
N TYR A 318 -9.03 19.31 -22.98
CA TYR A 318 -8.61 20.70 -23.00
C TYR A 318 -9.61 21.54 -22.24
N ASN A 319 -9.13 22.45 -21.40
CA ASN A 319 -9.96 23.33 -20.60
C ASN A 319 -9.49 24.77 -20.73
N GLY A 320 -10.41 25.74 -20.65
CA GLY A 320 -10.05 27.14 -20.67
C GLY A 320 -11.23 28.07 -20.48
N ARG A 321 -10.96 29.37 -20.60
CA ARG A 321 -11.96 30.43 -20.38
C ARG A 321 -12.26 31.19 -21.66
N LEU A 322 -13.49 31.66 -21.76
CA LEU A 322 -14.02 32.52 -22.81
C LEU A 322 -14.63 33.76 -22.16
N VAL A 323 -14.58 34.90 -22.84
CA VAL A 323 -15.21 36.14 -22.38
C VAL A 323 -16.09 36.70 -23.50
N LEU A 324 -17.35 37.02 -23.17
CA LEU A 324 -18.30 37.71 -24.05
C LEU A 324 -18.51 39.14 -23.55
N GLU A 325 -18.36 40.12 -24.45
CA GLU A 325 -18.45 41.56 -24.16
C GLU A 325 -19.47 42.33 -25.01
#